data_AF-A0A978UKN2-F1
#
_entry.id   AF-A0A978UKN2-F1
#
_cell.length_a   1.000
_cell.length_b   1.000
_cell.length_c   1.000
_cell.angle_alpha   90.00
_cell.angle_beta   90.00
_cell.angle_gamma   90.00
#
_symmetry.space_group_name_H-M   'P 1'
#
loop_
_entity.id
_entity.type
_entity.pdbx_description
1 polymer ?
#
loop_
_entity_poly.entity_id
_entity_poly.type
_entity_poly.pdbx_seq_one_letter_code
_entity_poly.pdbx_strand_id
1 'polypeptide(L)'
;MQYIELEFVGKHSQAQMRKTWKPAASATLVLITGKLIFASEKNGCSEGNGLLVDVGVQSEVVIVGGRETVVDERKVKDGFLWFRSFSNLREETSVGLSLGIVKRMKWKKERAGWLVGNEKKVRVKRAEEYGGLGEWKKFGCYLLTERFILKRMNGNLILTHDFKHTHQTRSKWE
;
A
#
# COMPACT_ATOMS: atom_id res chain seq x y z
N MET A 1 -3.04 9.74 15.76
CA MET A 1 -3.25 8.30 15.45
C MET A 1 -4.74 8.07 15.48
N GLN A 2 -5.40 7.78 14.35
CA GLN A 2 -6.86 7.67 14.30
C GLN A 2 -7.22 6.22 13.97
N TYR A 3 -7.84 5.54 14.94
CA TYR A 3 -8.33 4.17 14.80
C TYR A 3 -9.74 4.20 14.21
N ILE A 4 -9.98 3.38 13.18
CA ILE A 4 -11.34 3.07 12.72
C ILE A 4 -11.41 1.54 12.68
N GLU A 5 -12.03 0.94 13.70
CA GLU A 5 -12.46 -0.45 13.63
C GLU A 5 -13.65 -0.55 12.66
N LEU A 6 -13.54 -1.43 11.67
CA LEU A 6 -14.65 -1.80 10.80
C LEU A 6 -15.07 -3.22 11.19
N GLU A 7 -16.11 -3.35 12.02
CA GLU A 7 -16.75 -4.64 12.27
C GLU A 7 -17.58 -5.09 11.04
N PHE A 8 -17.50 -6.38 10.70
CA PHE A 8 -18.32 -7.00 9.66
C PHE A 8 -19.47 -7.79 10.28
N VAL A 9 -20.71 -7.38 10.00
CA VAL A 9 -21.90 -8.22 10.11
C VAL A 9 -22.50 -8.37 8.71
N GLY A 10 -22.25 -9.51 8.05
CA GLY A 10 -22.89 -9.88 6.79
C GLY A 10 -24.10 -10.78 7.04
N LYS A 11 -25.32 -10.31 6.75
CA LYS A 11 -26.57 -11.10 6.75
C LYS A 11 -26.91 -11.60 5.33
N HIS A 12 -27.44 -12.83 5.27
CA HIS A 12 -28.01 -13.61 4.13
C HIS A 12 -26.98 -14.27 3.15
N SER A 13 -26.95 -15.58 2.90
CA SER A 13 -27.89 -16.70 3.12
C SER A 13 -27.31 -17.79 4.06
N GLN A 14 -28.08 -18.20 5.07
CA GLN A 14 -27.58 -19.01 6.21
C GLN A 14 -27.75 -20.54 6.09
N ALA A 15 -28.33 -21.06 5.00
CA ALA A 15 -28.77 -22.46 5.00
C ALA A 15 -27.64 -23.48 4.67
N GLN A 16 -26.69 -23.16 3.80
CA GLN A 16 -25.72 -24.15 3.30
C GLN A 16 -24.28 -24.00 3.84
N MET A 17 -23.93 -22.89 4.51
CA MET A 17 -22.53 -22.57 4.86
C MET A 17 -22.10 -22.94 6.29
N ARG A 18 -22.90 -23.73 7.02
CA ARG A 18 -22.73 -23.95 8.47
C ARG A 18 -21.74 -25.04 8.89
N LYS A 19 -21.22 -25.88 7.99
CA LYS A 19 -20.39 -27.04 8.42
C LYS A 19 -18.87 -26.81 8.43
N THR A 20 -18.35 -25.75 7.79
CA THR A 20 -16.88 -25.58 7.66
C THR A 20 -16.35 -24.17 7.86
N TRP A 21 -17.19 -23.16 8.14
CA TRP A 21 -16.72 -21.79 8.29
C TRP A 21 -16.99 -21.24 9.71
N LYS A 22 -15.94 -21.23 10.55
CA LYS A 22 -15.96 -20.44 11.79
C LYS A 22 -15.78 -18.97 11.39
N PRO A 23 -16.68 -18.04 11.76
CA PRO A 23 -16.47 -16.62 11.53
C PRO A 23 -15.30 -16.16 12.40
N ALA A 24 -14.09 -16.16 11.83
CA ALA A 24 -12.93 -15.55 12.45
C ALA A 24 -13.02 -14.05 12.17
N ALA A 25 -13.55 -13.27 13.12
CA ALA A 25 -13.62 -11.82 13.00
C ALA A 25 -12.20 -11.27 12.73
N SER A 26 -12.01 -10.59 11.60
CA SER A 26 -10.71 -10.05 11.21
C SER A 26 -10.65 -8.55 11.49
N ALA A 27 -9.66 -8.10 12.24
CA ALA A 27 -9.43 -6.66 12.43
C ALA A 27 -8.65 -6.10 11.23
N THR A 28 -9.08 -4.93 10.73
CA THR A 28 -8.36 -4.16 9.70
C THR A 28 -7.77 -2.91 10.34
N LEU A 29 -6.46 -2.74 10.24
CA LEU A 29 -5.74 -1.55 10.71
C LEU A 29 -5.24 -0.76 9.50
N VAL A 30 -5.39 0.57 9.55
CA VAL A 30 -4.85 1.49 8.53
C VAL A 30 -3.71 2.30 9.15
N LEU A 31 -2.53 2.25 8.54
CA LEU A 31 -1.35 2.99 8.95
C LEU A 31 -0.94 3.96 7.84
N ILE A 32 -0.72 5.23 8.17
CA ILE A 32 -0.26 6.24 7.22
C ILE A 32 1.17 6.63 7.60
N THR A 33 2.12 6.44 6.68
CA THR A 33 3.55 6.70 6.95
C THR A 33 4.24 7.35 5.75
N GLY A 34 5.26 8.18 6.01
CA GLY A 34 6.20 8.63 4.99
C GLY A 34 7.26 7.57 4.73
N LYS A 35 7.40 7.11 3.49
CA LYS A 35 8.43 6.15 3.07
C LYS A 35 9.48 6.85 2.21
N LEU A 36 10.76 6.72 2.59
CA LEU A 36 11.87 7.23 1.79
C LEU A 36 11.89 6.52 0.43
N ILE A 37 11.87 7.30 -0.65
CA ILE A 37 11.91 6.78 -2.03
C ILE A 37 13.18 7.20 -2.78
N PHE A 38 13.86 8.25 -2.30
CA PHE A 38 15.12 8.71 -2.87
C PHE A 38 15.93 9.42 -1.80
N ALA A 39 17.24 9.21 -1.81
CA ALA A 39 18.18 9.90 -0.94
C ALA A 39 19.42 10.29 -1.72
N SER A 40 20.02 11.42 -1.34
CA SER A 40 21.29 11.88 -1.87
C SER A 40 22.08 12.54 -0.76
N GLU A 41 23.41 12.42 -0.83
CA GLU A 41 24.34 13.08 0.07
C GLU A 41 25.31 13.91 -0.78
N LYS A 42 25.63 15.13 -0.32
CA LYS A 42 26.56 16.02 -1.00
C LYS A 42 27.99 15.73 -0.53
N ASN A 43 28.82 15.23 -1.44
CA ASN A 43 30.24 14.97 -1.17
C ASN A 43 31.10 16.13 -1.70
N GLY A 44 31.46 17.07 -0.84
CA GLY A 44 32.35 18.20 -1.17
C GLY A 44 31.65 19.40 -1.81
N CYS A 45 32.44 20.33 -2.38
CA CYS A 45 31.99 21.58 -3.01
C CYS A 45 31.39 21.34 -4.41
N SER A 46 30.44 20.42 -4.58
CA SER A 46 29.72 20.33 -5.85
C SER A 46 28.93 21.63 -6.08
N GLU A 47 29.18 22.27 -7.22
CA GLU A 47 28.47 23.46 -7.67
C GLU A 47 27.03 23.09 -8.03
N GLY A 48 26.09 23.47 -7.18
CA GLY A 48 24.67 23.31 -7.47
C GLY A 48 23.82 23.12 -6.23
N ASN A 49 22.78 23.97 -6.11
CA ASN A 49 21.70 23.79 -5.13
C ASN A 49 20.59 22.87 -5.66
N GLY A 50 20.66 22.47 -6.93
CA GLY A 50 19.65 21.67 -7.61
C GLY A 50 19.89 20.18 -7.53
N LEU A 51 18.80 19.42 -7.39
CA LEU A 51 18.78 17.97 -7.39
C LEU A 51 17.62 17.45 -8.23
N LEU A 52 17.89 16.44 -9.06
CA LEU A 52 16.86 15.74 -9.84
C LEU A 52 16.49 14.43 -9.14
N VAL A 53 15.24 14.33 -8.68
CA VAL A 53 14.64 13.08 -8.23
C VAL A 53 14.05 12.37 -9.45
N ASP A 54 14.50 11.16 -9.73
CA ASP A 54 13.90 10.30 -10.75
C ASP A 54 13.86 8.84 -10.27
N VAL A 55 12.70 8.41 -9.76
CA VAL A 55 12.52 7.06 -9.20
C VAL A 55 11.22 6.41 -9.66
N GLY A 56 11.30 5.14 -10.04
CA GLY A 56 10.14 4.31 -10.36
C GLY A 56 9.55 3.70 -9.09
N VAL A 57 8.28 4.00 -8.80
CA VAL A 57 7.57 3.56 -7.60
C VAL A 57 6.38 2.68 -7.98
N GLN A 58 6.24 1.52 -7.33
CA GLN A 58 5.01 0.73 -7.46
C GLN A 58 3.87 1.38 -6.68
N SER A 59 2.77 1.73 -7.35
CA SER A 59 1.64 2.47 -6.76
C SER A 59 0.82 1.63 -5.78
N GLU A 60 0.91 0.30 -5.90
CA GLU A 60 0.18 -0.67 -5.09
C GLU A 60 1.04 -1.92 -4.87
N VAL A 61 1.18 -2.35 -3.62
CA VAL A 61 1.90 -3.58 -3.24
C VAL A 61 1.02 -4.39 -2.31
N VAL A 62 0.85 -5.67 -2.62
CA VAL A 62 0.07 -6.59 -1.79
C VAL A 62 0.96 -7.73 -1.30
N ILE A 63 0.88 -8.03 -0.02
CA ILE A 63 1.66 -9.06 0.64
C ILE A 63 0.70 -10.06 1.29
N VAL A 64 0.79 -11.32 0.90
CA VAL A 64 0.01 -12.44 1.44
C VAL A 64 0.96 -13.45 2.06
N GLY A 65 0.79 -13.75 3.34
CA GLY A 65 1.66 -14.71 4.05
C GLY A 65 3.15 -14.28 4.05
N GLY A 66 3.41 -12.97 4.08
CA GLY A 66 4.77 -12.42 4.05
C GLY A 66 5.41 -12.34 2.66
N ARG A 67 4.69 -12.66 1.58
CA ARG A 67 5.21 -12.60 0.21
C ARG A 67 4.42 -11.65 -0.67
N GLU A 68 5.12 -10.85 -1.45
CA GLU A 68 4.51 -9.96 -2.44
C GLU A 68 3.75 -10.76 -3.50
N THR A 69 2.61 -10.24 -3.92
CA THR A 69 1.77 -10.83 -4.96
C THR A 69 1.31 -9.79 -5.96
N VAL A 70 1.16 -10.22 -7.21
CA VAL A 70 0.56 -9.42 -8.27
C VAL A 70 -0.95 -9.64 -8.23
N VAL A 71 -1.69 -8.59 -7.86
CA VAL A 71 -3.15 -8.61 -7.90
C VAL A 71 -3.63 -8.70 -9.34
N ASP A 72 -4.40 -9.72 -9.65
CA ASP A 72 -5.15 -9.80 -10.91
C ASP A 72 -6.61 -9.43 -10.64
N GLU A 73 -6.95 -8.16 -10.87
CA GLU A 73 -8.29 -7.63 -10.63
C GLU A 73 -9.35 -8.27 -11.54
N ARG A 74 -8.94 -8.98 -12.59
CA ARG A 74 -9.86 -9.73 -13.47
C ARG A 74 -10.34 -11.03 -12.83
N LYS A 75 -9.71 -11.49 -11.75
CA LYS A 75 -10.07 -12.71 -11.01
C LYS A 75 -11.03 -12.43 -9.86
N VAL A 76 -12.11 -11.72 -10.15
CA VAL A 76 -13.26 -11.63 -9.25
C VAL A 76 -14.04 -12.93 -9.36
N LYS A 77 -14.26 -13.61 -8.24
CA LYS A 77 -15.09 -14.81 -8.16
C LYS A 77 -16.05 -14.69 -6.98
N ASP A 78 -17.33 -14.92 -7.22
CA ASP A 78 -18.39 -14.94 -6.20
C ASP A 78 -18.50 -13.63 -5.37
N GLY A 79 -18.16 -12.49 -5.97
CA GLY A 79 -18.17 -11.19 -5.28
C GLY A 79 -16.95 -10.92 -4.38
N PHE A 80 -15.93 -11.79 -4.45
CA PHE A 80 -14.65 -11.63 -3.76
C PHE A 80 -13.51 -11.41 -4.76
N LEU A 81 -12.57 -10.56 -4.37
CA LEU A 81 -11.27 -10.45 -5.02
C LEU A 81 -10.27 -11.32 -4.25
N TRP A 82 -9.61 -12.23 -4.97
CA TRP A 82 -8.67 -13.19 -4.40
C TRP A 82 -7.22 -12.75 -4.59
N PHE A 83 -6.49 -12.64 -3.49
CA PHE A 83 -5.05 -12.41 -3.45
C PHE A 83 -4.36 -13.74 -3.21
N ARG A 84 -3.38 -14.09 -4.04
CA ARG A 84 -2.71 -15.40 -4.00
C ARG A 84 -1.20 -15.22 -4.00
N SER A 85 -0.48 -15.82 -3.06
CA SER A 85 0.97 -15.94 -3.12
C SER A 85 1.37 -17.41 -3.16
N PHE A 86 2.48 -17.71 -3.83
CA PHE A 86 3.02 -19.05 -3.94
C PHE A 86 4.34 -19.14 -3.20
N SER A 87 4.58 -20.25 -2.51
CA SER A 87 5.89 -20.59 -1.96
C SER A 87 6.79 -21.24 -3.00
N ASN A 88 8.09 -21.26 -2.74
CA ASN A 88 9.06 -22.03 -3.54
C ASN A 88 8.73 -23.53 -3.55
N LEU A 89 7.97 -24.00 -2.54
CA LEU A 89 7.47 -25.37 -2.41
C LEU A 89 6.09 -25.58 -3.07
N ARG A 90 5.62 -24.62 -3.89
CA ARG A 90 4.29 -24.62 -4.54
C ARG A 90 3.09 -24.63 -3.58
N GLU A 91 3.29 -24.21 -2.33
CA GLU A 91 2.17 -23.98 -1.42
C GLU A 91 1.49 -22.65 -1.77
N GLU A 92 0.19 -22.70 -2.03
CA GLU A 92 -0.63 -21.52 -2.30
C GLU A 92 -1.19 -20.96 -0.99
N THR A 93 -0.92 -19.69 -0.71
CA THR A 93 -1.64 -18.93 0.31
C THR A 93 -2.60 -17.98 -0.38
N SER A 94 -3.89 -18.09 -0.09
CA SER A 94 -4.90 -17.22 -0.68
C SER A 94 -5.77 -16.51 0.36
N VAL A 95 -6.17 -15.29 0.02
CA VAL A 95 -7.00 -14.42 0.86
C VAL A 95 -8.07 -13.81 -0.03
N GLY A 96 -9.33 -14.04 0.29
CA GLY A 96 -10.47 -13.42 -0.38
C GLY A 96 -10.93 -12.19 0.39
N LEU A 97 -10.99 -11.03 -0.26
CA LEU A 97 -11.68 -9.85 0.27
C LEU A 97 -12.98 -9.62 -0.49
N SER A 98 -14.06 -9.29 0.21
CA SER A 98 -15.29 -8.92 -0.46
C SER A 98 -15.07 -7.65 -1.28
N LEU A 99 -15.71 -7.56 -2.44
CA LEU A 99 -15.62 -6.36 -3.28
C LEU A 99 -16.04 -5.09 -2.53
N GLY A 100 -16.97 -5.18 -1.57
CA GLY A 100 -17.35 -4.06 -0.72
C GLY A 100 -16.17 -3.51 0.11
N ILE A 101 -15.33 -4.38 0.66
CA ILE A 101 -14.10 -3.99 1.38
C ILE A 101 -13.12 -3.35 0.42
N VAL A 102 -12.81 -4.03 -0.68
CA VAL A 102 -11.83 -3.57 -1.67
C VAL A 102 -12.24 -2.20 -2.22
N LYS A 103 -13.51 -2.04 -2.55
CA LYS A 103 -14.07 -0.75 -2.98
C LYS A 103 -13.96 0.31 -1.89
N ARG A 104 -14.20 0.01 -0.60
CA ARG A 104 -14.02 0.98 0.49
C ARG A 104 -12.57 1.39 0.69
N MET A 105 -11.62 0.45 0.56
CA MET A 105 -10.19 0.76 0.60
C MET A 105 -9.81 1.69 -0.56
N LYS A 106 -10.29 1.41 -1.77
CA LYS A 106 -10.02 2.22 -2.97
C LYS A 106 -10.82 3.55 -3.05
N TRP A 107 -12.03 3.61 -2.52
CA TRP A 107 -12.87 4.82 -2.56
C TRP A 107 -12.25 5.97 -1.75
N LYS A 108 -11.60 5.65 -0.63
CA LYS A 108 -10.80 6.63 0.12
C LYS A 108 -9.66 7.22 -0.73
N LYS A 109 -9.12 6.44 -1.67
CA LYS A 109 -8.09 6.84 -2.64
C LYS A 109 -8.66 7.68 -3.80
N GLU A 110 -9.87 7.40 -4.30
CA GLU A 110 -10.49 8.12 -5.43
C GLU A 110 -10.90 9.57 -5.10
N ARG A 111 -11.32 9.85 -3.86
CA ARG A 111 -11.53 11.25 -3.41
C ARG A 111 -10.25 12.11 -3.41
N ALA A 112 -9.07 11.49 -3.47
CA ALA A 112 -7.78 12.17 -3.58
C ALA A 112 -7.29 12.30 -5.04
N GLY A 113 -8.14 12.03 -6.04
CA GLY A 113 -7.83 12.31 -7.46
C GLY A 113 -7.08 11.21 -8.22
N TRP A 114 -7.21 9.94 -7.83
CA TRP A 114 -6.56 8.83 -8.56
C TRP A 114 -7.40 8.29 -9.72
N LEU A 115 -6.90 8.41 -10.95
CA LEU A 115 -7.43 7.71 -12.13
C LEU A 115 -7.03 6.23 -12.10
N VAL A 116 -8.01 5.35 -12.32
CA VAL A 116 -7.81 3.89 -12.50
C VAL A 116 -6.98 3.66 -13.78
N GLY A 117 -5.66 3.65 -13.65
CA GLY A 117 -4.73 3.21 -14.68
C GLY A 117 -4.10 1.88 -14.27
N ASN A 118 -4.03 0.92 -15.20
CA ASN A 118 -3.35 -0.37 -15.02
C ASN A 118 -1.83 -0.25 -14.79
N GLU A 119 -1.27 0.96 -14.77
CA GLU A 119 0.14 1.20 -14.52
C GLU A 119 0.47 1.05 -13.03
N LYS A 120 0.83 -0.18 -12.66
CA LYS A 120 1.29 -0.55 -11.32
C LYS A 120 2.62 0.11 -10.93
N LYS A 121 3.32 0.75 -11.87
CA LYS A 121 4.61 1.41 -11.67
C LYS A 121 4.53 2.83 -12.23
N VAL A 122 4.67 3.82 -11.36
CA VAL A 122 4.61 5.25 -11.67
C VAL A 122 5.97 5.88 -11.41
N ARG A 123 6.42 6.75 -12.32
CA ARG A 123 7.72 7.43 -12.20
C ARG A 123 7.52 8.77 -11.49
N VAL A 124 8.23 8.97 -10.39
CA VAL A 124 8.27 10.24 -9.65
C VAL A 124 9.48 11.01 -10.18
N LYS A 125 9.21 12.08 -10.94
CA LYS A 125 10.22 13.02 -11.45
C LYS A 125 10.03 14.40 -10.85
N ARG A 126 11.05 14.95 -10.20
CA ARG A 126 11.03 16.31 -9.64
C ARG A 126 12.41 16.95 -9.72
N ALA A 127 12.43 18.24 -10.01
CA ALA A 127 13.59 19.08 -9.75
C ALA A 127 13.36 19.75 -8.40
N GLU A 128 14.34 19.64 -7.52
CA GLU A 128 14.32 20.15 -6.16
C GLU A 128 15.50 21.11 -6.01
N GLU A 129 15.28 22.27 -5.40
CA GLU A 129 16.33 23.27 -5.19
C GLU A 129 16.42 23.60 -3.70
N TYR A 130 17.64 23.60 -3.19
CA TYR A 130 17.91 23.97 -1.81
C TYR A 130 17.83 25.49 -1.64
N GLY A 131 16.81 25.96 -0.92
CA GLY A 131 16.60 27.37 -0.60
C GLY A 131 17.07 27.80 0.79
N GLY A 132 17.85 26.96 1.50
CA GLY A 132 18.35 27.27 2.84
C GLY A 132 19.62 28.12 2.83
N LEU A 133 20.04 28.57 4.02
CA LEU A 133 21.32 29.26 4.20
C LEU A 133 22.45 28.23 4.33
N GLY A 134 23.51 28.37 3.54
CA GLY A 134 24.67 27.49 3.56
C GLY A 134 24.56 26.30 2.60
N GLU A 135 25.31 25.24 2.88
CA GLU A 135 25.30 24.02 2.06
C GLU A 135 24.47 22.92 2.72
N TRP A 136 23.65 22.25 1.92
CA TRP A 136 22.99 21.00 2.33
C TRP A 136 24.00 19.84 2.27
N LYS A 137 23.85 18.91 3.21
CA LYS A 137 24.64 17.67 3.32
C LYS A 137 23.83 16.45 2.90
N LYS A 138 22.53 16.43 3.22
CA LYS A 138 21.65 15.31 2.89
C LYS A 138 20.32 15.77 2.34
N PHE A 139 19.82 14.98 1.40
CA PHE A 139 18.50 15.13 0.82
C PHE A 139 17.74 13.81 0.95
N GLY A 140 16.47 13.89 1.34
CA GLY A 140 15.54 12.77 1.34
C GLY A 140 14.20 13.16 0.74
N CYS A 141 13.72 12.36 -0.22
CA CYS A 141 12.37 12.46 -0.75
C CYS A 141 11.51 11.31 -0.19
N TYR A 142 10.40 11.68 0.44
CA TYR A 142 9.50 10.77 1.12
C TYR A 142 8.15 10.76 0.41
N LEU A 143 7.53 9.59 0.37
CA LEU A 143 6.25 9.35 -0.26
C LEU A 143 5.23 8.89 0.77
N LEU A 144 4.03 9.47 0.75
CA LEU A 144 2.95 9.00 1.60
C LEU A 144 2.52 7.59 1.19
N THR A 145 2.56 6.66 2.15
CA THR A 145 2.09 5.29 2.00
C THR A 145 0.99 5.03 3.02
N GLU A 146 -0.19 4.65 2.53
CA GLU A 146 -1.31 4.13 3.32
C GLU A 146 -1.26 2.60 3.27
N ARG A 147 -1.13 1.97 4.44
CA ARG A 147 -0.98 0.53 4.61
C ARG A 147 -2.21 -0.03 5.31
N PHE A 148 -2.90 -0.94 4.65
CA PHE A 148 -3.99 -1.72 5.24
C PHE A 148 -3.45 -3.07 5.71
N ILE A 149 -3.76 -3.43 6.94
CA ILE A 149 -3.29 -4.66 7.57
C ILE A 149 -4.50 -5.46 8.01
N LEU A 150 -4.65 -6.67 7.47
CA LEU A 150 -5.67 -7.63 7.91
C LEU A 150 -5.05 -8.67 8.83
N LYS A 151 -5.60 -8.81 10.03
CA LYS A 151 -5.17 -9.83 11.00
C LYS A 151 -6.31 -10.80 11.32
N ARG A 152 -5.95 -12.06 11.59
CA ARG A 152 -6.85 -13.03 12.25
C ARG A 152 -7.06 -12.58 13.70
N MET A 153 -8.14 -13.07 14.32
CA MET A 153 -8.37 -12.88 15.76
C MET A 153 -7.19 -13.26 16.64
N ASN A 154 -6.44 -14.30 16.26
CA ASN A 154 -5.25 -14.73 17.00
C ASN A 154 -4.03 -13.80 16.81
N GLY A 155 -4.21 -12.63 16.18
CA GLY A 155 -3.17 -11.64 15.93
C GLY A 155 -2.33 -11.88 14.67
N ASN A 156 -2.44 -13.05 14.04
CA ASN A 156 -1.63 -13.39 12.87
C ASN A 156 -1.96 -12.50 11.67
N LEU A 157 -0.93 -11.90 11.08
CA LEU A 157 -1.03 -11.13 9.84
C LEU A 157 -1.40 -12.03 8.66
N ILE A 158 -2.47 -11.66 7.95
CA ILE A 158 -2.97 -12.39 6.77
C ILE A 158 -2.59 -11.66 5.48
N LEU A 159 -2.82 -10.35 5.46
CA LEU A 159 -2.68 -9.51 4.28
C LEU A 159 -2.13 -8.15 4.69
N THR A 160 -1.18 -7.65 3.92
CA THR A 160 -0.82 -6.23 3.88
C THR A 160 -1.13 -5.68 2.49
N HIS A 161 -1.77 -4.52 2.41
CA HIS A 161 -2.08 -3.83 1.16
C HIS A 161 -1.58 -2.40 1.27
N ASP A 162 -0.46 -2.11 0.63
CA ASP A 162 0.19 -0.80 0.62
C ASP A 162 -0.25 -0.03 -0.61
N PHE A 163 -0.80 1.17 -0.41
CA PHE A 163 -1.06 2.15 -1.44
C PHE A 163 -0.06 3.30 -1.31
N LYS A 164 0.63 3.59 -2.40
CA LYS A 164 1.63 4.66 -2.44
C LYS A 164 1.06 5.85 -3.22
N HIS A 165 0.91 6.99 -2.55
CA HIS A 165 0.27 8.19 -3.10
C HIS A 165 1.30 9.04 -3.83
N THR A 166 1.67 8.69 -5.06
CA THR A 166 2.77 9.33 -5.82
C THR A 166 2.66 10.84 -6.03
N HIS A 167 1.46 11.40 -5.86
CA HIS A 167 1.22 12.85 -5.85
C HIS A 167 1.53 13.54 -4.51
N GLN A 168 1.58 12.78 -3.40
CA GLN A 168 1.87 13.26 -2.06
C GLN A 168 3.29 12.87 -1.65
N THR A 169 4.25 13.67 -2.10
CA THR A 169 5.66 13.54 -1.71
C THR A 169 6.10 14.75 -0.89
N ARG A 170 7.09 14.53 -0.03
CA ARG A 170 7.70 15.57 0.79
C ARG A 170 9.22 15.46 0.72
N SER A 171 9.87 16.58 0.48
CA SER A 171 11.33 16.70 0.51
C SER A 171 11.81 17.12 1.89
N LYS A 172 12.98 16.62 2.28
CA LYS A 172 13.70 17.02 3.48
C LYS A 172 15.15 17.27 3.10
N TRP A 173 15.67 18.41 3.54
CA TRP A 173 17.06 18.81 3.41
C TRP A 173 17.68 18.88 4.82
N GLU A 174 18.93 18.46 4.94
CA GLU A 174 19.78 18.58 6.14
C GLU A 174 21.13 19.17 5.77
#